data_AF-A0A914UN27-F1
#
_entry.id   AF-A0A914UN27-F1
#
_cell.length_a   1.000
_cell.length_b   1.000
_cell.length_c   1.000
_cell.angle_alpha   90.00
_cell.angle_beta   90.00
_cell.angle_gamma   90.00
#
_symmetry.space_group_name_H-M   'P 1'
#
loop_
_entity.id
_entity.type
_entity.pdbx_description
1 polymer ?
#
loop_
_entity_poly.entity_id
_entity_poly.type
_entity_poly.pdbx_seq_one_letter_code
_entity_poly.pdbx_strand_id
1 'polypeptide(L)'
;MSQTVPLFIKHFNNTRDDAKRERFFQVLGDILSFAQGVSASSSASEMTKLMPVLIVALESEMSLGTAELVVGALVTLLETEAAESALEPHIASVVERLLQLAGSEDHVSLKMKALKCLELMPKRFAPSVLSSSRRAVTKKLQSVTMDKKRLVRRAAADANNRWSMI
;
A
#
# COMPACT_ATOMS: atom_id res chain seq x y z
N MET A 1 -11.68 -21.44 3.29
CA MET A 1 -10.54 -20.50 3.49
C MET A 1 -10.08 -20.37 4.96
N SER A 2 -10.81 -20.88 5.97
CA SER A 2 -10.53 -20.61 7.40
C SER A 2 -9.20 -21.17 7.96
N GLN A 3 -8.61 -22.23 7.39
CA GLN A 3 -7.33 -22.78 7.89
C GLN A 3 -6.09 -22.28 7.12
N THR A 4 -6.27 -21.67 5.96
CA THR A 4 -5.16 -21.38 5.04
C THR A 4 -4.35 -20.16 5.46
N VAL A 5 -5.01 -19.10 5.93
CA VAL A 5 -4.37 -17.85 6.36
C VAL A 5 -3.49 -18.05 7.60
N PRO A 6 -3.94 -18.74 8.67
CA PRO A 6 -3.07 -19.02 9.82
C PRO A 6 -1.82 -19.85 9.46
N LEU A 7 -1.97 -20.84 8.58
CA LEU A 7 -0.85 -21.64 8.10
C LEU A 7 0.13 -20.79 7.28
N PHE A 8 -0.38 -19.94 6.38
CA PHE A 8 0.43 -19.01 5.60
C PHE A 8 1.27 -18.10 6.50
N ILE A 9 0.66 -17.47 7.52
CA ILE A 9 1.35 -16.60 8.48
C ILE A 9 2.41 -17.38 9.27
N LYS A 10 2.08 -18.60 9.73
CA LYS A 10 3.04 -19.45 10.44
C LYS A 10 4.26 -19.78 9.56
N HIS A 11 4.03 -20.14 8.30
CA HIS A 11 5.12 -20.44 7.37
C HIS A 11 5.95 -19.19 7.02
N PHE A 12 5.30 -18.04 6.84
CA PHE A 12 5.97 -16.77 6.64
C PHE A 12 6.90 -16.42 7.81
N ASN A 13 6.39 -16.48 9.05
CA ASN A 13 7.17 -16.16 10.25
C ASN A 13 8.36 -17.10 10.48
N ASN A 14 8.25 -18.36 10.06
CA ASN A 14 9.33 -19.34 10.16
C ASN A 14 10.37 -19.21 9.02
N THR A 15 10.07 -18.43 7.97
CA THR A 15 10.94 -18.28 6.82
C THR A 15 11.89 -17.09 7.01
N ARG A 16 13.20 -17.38 7.03
CA ARG A 16 14.28 -16.37 7.15
C ARG A 16 14.98 -16.06 5.83
N ASP A 17 14.62 -16.79 4.77
CA ASP A 17 15.20 -16.68 3.44
C ASP A 17 14.44 -15.62 2.63
N ASP A 18 15.12 -14.54 2.24
CA ASP A 18 14.52 -13.39 1.57
C ASP A 18 13.87 -13.75 0.23
N ALA A 19 14.49 -14.63 -0.55
CA ALA A 19 13.93 -15.09 -1.82
C ALA A 19 12.64 -15.89 -1.61
N LYS A 20 12.53 -16.63 -0.50
CA LYS A 20 11.28 -17.32 -0.15
C LYS A 20 10.24 -16.35 0.39
N ARG A 21 10.63 -15.38 1.23
CA ARG A 21 9.73 -14.32 1.73
C ARG A 21 9.12 -13.52 0.59
N GLU A 22 9.88 -13.23 -0.46
CA GLU A 22 9.37 -12.55 -1.64
C GLU A 22 8.21 -13.32 -2.31
N ARG A 23 8.29 -14.66 -2.36
CA ARG A 23 7.19 -15.48 -2.88
C ARG A 23 5.94 -15.37 -2.02
N PHE A 24 6.09 -15.26 -0.69
CA PHE A 24 4.93 -14.99 0.19
C PHE A 24 4.31 -13.62 -0.13
N PHE A 25 5.12 -12.60 -0.44
CA PHE A 25 4.61 -11.28 -0.81
C PHE A 25 3.86 -11.31 -2.15
N GLN A 26 4.34 -12.08 -3.13
CA GLN A 26 3.64 -12.29 -4.40
C GLN A 26 2.28 -12.94 -4.18
N VAL A 27 2.25 -14.06 -3.44
CA VAL A 27 1.02 -14.78 -3.09
C VAL A 27 0.06 -13.88 -2.31
N LEU A 28 0.57 -13.05 -1.40
CA LEU A 28 -0.24 -12.07 -0.68
C LEU A 28 -0.89 -11.06 -1.63
N GLY A 29 -0.11 -10.49 -2.55
CA GLY A 29 -0.61 -9.57 -3.57
C GLY A 29 -1.71 -10.20 -4.43
N ASP A 30 -1.50 -11.45 -4.86
CA ASP A 30 -2.47 -12.20 -5.65
C ASP A 30 -3.76 -12.46 -4.86
N ILE A 31 -3.67 -12.93 -3.61
CA ILE A 31 -4.83 -13.19 -2.74
C ILE A 31 -5.65 -11.91 -2.55
N LEU A 32 -4.99 -10.79 -2.26
CA LEU A 32 -5.66 -9.51 -2.02
C LEU A 32 -6.27 -8.93 -3.30
N SER A 33 -5.63 -9.14 -4.46
CA SER A 33 -6.21 -8.77 -5.75
C SER A 33 -7.47 -9.58 -6.07
N PHE A 34 -7.45 -10.88 -5.78
CA PHE A 34 -8.60 -11.77 -5.99
C PHE A 34 -9.76 -11.46 -5.04
N ALA A 35 -9.44 -11.04 -3.81
CA ALA A 35 -10.44 -10.69 -2.79
C ALA A 35 -11.33 -9.50 -3.21
N GLN A 36 -10.94 -8.69 -4.21
CA GLN A 36 -11.76 -7.61 -4.78
C GLN A 36 -13.15 -8.08 -5.28
N GLY A 37 -13.27 -9.34 -5.71
CA GLY A 37 -14.52 -9.90 -6.25
C GLY A 37 -15.45 -10.51 -5.20
N VAL A 38 -15.07 -10.53 -3.91
CA VAL A 38 -15.78 -11.28 -2.86
C VAL A 38 -16.44 -10.31 -1.88
N SER A 39 -17.71 -10.57 -1.54
CA SER A 39 -18.53 -9.75 -0.63
C SER A 39 -17.82 -9.40 0.69
N ALA A 40 -17.80 -8.10 1.01
CA ALA A 40 -16.97 -7.46 2.04
C ALA A 40 -17.17 -7.97 3.48
N SER A 41 -18.31 -8.59 3.80
CA SER A 41 -18.65 -8.95 5.19
C SER A 41 -17.95 -10.22 5.71
N SER A 42 -17.43 -11.07 4.82
CA SER A 42 -16.75 -12.33 5.21
C SER A 42 -15.22 -12.29 5.08
N SER A 43 -14.69 -11.33 4.32
CA SER A 43 -13.26 -11.19 4.01
C SER A 43 -12.50 -10.28 4.99
N ALA A 44 -13.19 -9.36 5.68
CA ALA A 44 -12.55 -8.37 6.57
C ALA A 44 -11.69 -9.02 7.67
N SER A 45 -12.20 -10.07 8.34
CA SER A 45 -11.48 -10.73 9.43
C SER A 45 -10.21 -11.48 8.97
N GLU A 46 -10.21 -12.02 7.75
CA GLU A 46 -9.04 -12.68 7.17
C GLU A 46 -8.05 -11.66 6.60
N MET A 47 -8.54 -10.56 6.04
CA MET A 47 -7.71 -9.42 5.61
C MET A 47 -6.93 -8.83 6.79
N THR A 48 -7.56 -8.61 7.94
CA THR A 48 -6.88 -8.12 9.14
C THR A 48 -5.73 -9.04 9.57
N LYS A 49 -5.89 -10.36 9.47
CA LYS A 49 -4.83 -11.34 9.80
C LYS A 49 -3.63 -11.25 8.85
N LEU A 50 -3.84 -10.85 7.60
CA LEU A 50 -2.77 -10.72 6.60
C LEU A 50 -2.01 -9.39 6.71
N MET A 51 -2.47 -8.44 7.53
CA MET A 51 -1.86 -7.11 7.65
C MET A 51 -0.42 -7.10 8.12
N PRO A 52 -0.01 -7.88 9.14
CA PRO A 52 1.40 -7.94 9.53
C PRO A 52 2.30 -8.35 8.36
N VAL A 53 1.85 -9.27 7.49
CA VAL A 53 2.63 -9.69 6.32
C VAL A 53 2.68 -8.58 5.27
N LEU A 54 1.59 -7.84 5.06
CA LEU A 54 1.55 -6.70 4.13
C LEU A 54 2.49 -5.57 4.58
N ILE A 55 2.46 -5.22 5.86
CA ILE A 55 3.35 -4.20 6.42
C ILE A 55 4.80 -4.61 6.27
N VAL A 56 5.13 -5.85 6.66
CA VAL A 56 6.47 -6.39 6.49
C VAL A 56 6.88 -6.43 5.03
N ALA A 57 5.96 -6.73 4.10
CA ALA A 57 6.24 -6.64 2.68
C ALA A 57 6.62 -5.21 2.30
N LEU A 58 5.79 -4.22 2.63
CA LEU A 58 6.05 -2.81 2.31
C LEU A 58 7.40 -2.32 2.83
N GLU A 59 7.81 -2.76 4.01
CA GLU A 59 9.11 -2.42 4.63
C GLU A 59 10.29 -3.20 4.03
N SER A 60 10.04 -4.32 3.35
CA SER A 60 11.08 -5.16 2.76
C SER A 60 11.54 -4.64 1.40
N GLU A 61 12.79 -4.96 1.06
CA GLU A 61 13.26 -4.92 -0.32
C GLU A 61 12.61 -6.05 -1.12
N MET A 62 12.13 -5.74 -2.31
CA MET A 62 11.47 -6.70 -3.19
C MET A 62 11.68 -6.32 -4.64
N SER A 63 11.51 -7.28 -5.55
CA SER A 63 11.50 -6.96 -6.98
C SER A 63 10.34 -6.05 -7.33
N LEU A 64 10.50 -5.33 -8.43
CA LEU A 64 9.53 -4.35 -8.92
C LEU A 64 8.15 -4.97 -9.20
N GLY A 65 8.12 -6.21 -9.72
CA GLY A 65 6.87 -6.92 -9.95
C GLY A 65 6.14 -7.24 -8.64
N THR A 66 6.88 -7.70 -7.63
CA THR A 66 6.31 -7.94 -6.29
C THR A 66 5.81 -6.63 -5.66
N ALA A 67 6.56 -5.54 -5.79
CA ALA A 67 6.14 -4.22 -5.30
C ALA A 67 4.85 -3.74 -5.97
N GLU A 68 4.72 -3.96 -7.28
CA GLU A 68 3.52 -3.59 -8.02
C GLU A 68 2.29 -4.37 -7.56
N LEU A 69 2.43 -5.67 -7.29
CA LEU A 69 1.37 -6.51 -6.73
C LEU A 69 0.98 -6.06 -5.31
N VAL A 70 1.96 -5.88 -4.43
CA VAL A 70 1.75 -5.49 -3.02
C VAL A 70 1.11 -4.11 -2.91
N VAL A 71 1.58 -3.12 -3.67
CA VAL A 71 0.99 -1.78 -3.68
C VAL A 71 -0.39 -1.81 -4.35
N GLY A 72 -0.58 -2.63 -5.38
CA GLY A 72 -1.90 -2.86 -5.98
C GLY A 72 -2.91 -3.39 -4.96
N ALA A 73 -2.49 -4.36 -4.15
CA ALA A 73 -3.30 -4.88 -3.05
C ALA A 73 -3.57 -3.83 -1.96
N LEU A 74 -2.62 -2.93 -1.70
CA LEU A 74 -2.84 -1.81 -0.77
C LEU A 74 -3.88 -0.81 -1.30
N VAL A 75 -3.92 -0.55 -2.62
CA VAL A 75 -5.00 0.26 -3.23
C VAL A 75 -6.36 -0.37 -2.91
N THR A 76 -6.50 -1.68 -3.13
CA THR A 76 -7.72 -2.43 -2.79
C THR A 76 -8.11 -2.24 -1.35
N LEU A 77 -7.15 -2.45 -0.44
CA LEU A 77 -7.41 -2.38 0.99
C LEU A 77 -7.95 -1.00 1.38
N LEU A 78 -7.32 0.08 0.87
CA LEU A 78 -7.72 1.47 1.12
C LEU A 78 -9.14 1.80 0.63
N GLU A 79 -9.69 1.03 -0.30
CA GLU A 79 -11.08 1.16 -0.76
C GLU A 79 -12.09 0.47 0.18
N THR A 80 -11.63 -0.36 1.12
CA THR A 80 -12.47 -1.05 2.12
C THR A 80 -12.48 -0.35 3.49
N GLU A 81 -13.49 -0.63 4.31
CA GLU A 81 -13.60 -0.14 5.69
C GLU A 81 -12.53 -0.73 6.62
N ALA A 82 -11.95 -1.88 6.27
CA ALA A 82 -10.91 -2.54 7.07
C ALA A 82 -9.58 -1.76 7.07
N ALA A 83 -9.39 -0.80 6.16
CA ALA A 83 -8.13 -0.06 6.03
C ALA A 83 -7.76 0.75 7.29
N GLU A 84 -8.75 1.36 7.96
CA GLU A 84 -8.50 2.23 9.11
C GLU A 84 -7.84 1.44 10.24
N SER A 85 -8.52 0.39 10.73
CA SER A 85 -8.01 -0.46 11.80
C SER A 85 -6.73 -1.21 11.43
N ALA A 86 -6.56 -1.54 10.15
CA ALA A 86 -5.40 -2.29 9.67
C ALA A 86 -4.12 -1.45 9.54
N LEU A 87 -4.24 -0.22 9.04
CA LEU A 87 -3.09 0.57 8.60
C LEU A 87 -2.77 1.74 9.54
N GLU A 88 -3.72 2.21 10.36
CA GLU A 88 -3.49 3.35 11.26
C GLU A 88 -2.23 3.20 12.13
N PRO A 89 -1.94 2.03 12.75
CA PRO A 89 -0.73 1.84 13.55
C PRO A 89 0.58 1.96 12.75
N HIS A 90 0.51 1.81 11.43
CA HIS A 90 1.66 1.75 10.53
C HIS A 90 1.69 2.92 9.53
N ILE A 91 0.76 3.87 9.66
CA ILE A 91 0.47 4.86 8.60
C ILE A 91 1.70 5.66 8.18
N ALA A 92 2.54 6.05 9.13
CA ALA A 92 3.75 6.83 8.86
C ALA A 92 4.75 6.05 7.97
N SER A 93 5.02 4.78 8.33
CA SER A 93 5.91 3.90 7.57
C SER A 93 5.38 3.61 6.17
N VAL A 94 4.07 3.36 6.06
CA VAL A 94 3.41 3.09 4.78
C VAL A 94 3.45 4.34 3.88
N VAL A 95 3.16 5.52 4.43
CA VAL A 95 3.24 6.79 3.70
C VAL A 95 4.67 7.04 3.21
N GLU A 96 5.67 6.87 4.07
CA GLU A 96 7.07 7.06 3.69
C GLU A 96 7.46 6.13 2.53
N ARG A 97 7.09 4.85 2.62
CA ARG A 97 7.36 3.89 1.55
C ARG A 97 6.68 4.26 0.25
N LEU A 98 5.40 4.65 0.30
CA LEU A 98 4.66 5.08 -0.89
C LEU A 98 5.28 6.31 -1.55
N LEU A 99 5.79 7.25 -0.76
CA LEU A 99 6.50 8.43 -1.26
C LEU A 99 7.81 8.07 -1.97
N GLN A 100 8.54 7.07 -1.47
CA GLN A 100 9.74 6.55 -2.13
C GLN A 100 9.37 5.92 -3.49
N LEU A 101 8.33 5.06 -3.51
CA LEU A 101 7.89 4.37 -4.72
C LEU A 101 7.34 5.33 -5.78
N ALA A 102 6.56 6.34 -5.37
CA ALA A 102 6.05 7.39 -6.24
C ALA A 102 7.17 8.25 -6.86
N GLY A 103 8.30 8.40 -6.17
CA GLY A 103 9.47 9.15 -6.61
C GLY A 103 10.57 8.33 -7.29
N SER A 104 10.37 7.02 -7.51
CA SER A 104 11.32 6.16 -8.24
C SER A 104 11.56 6.67 -9.67
N GLU A 105 12.57 6.20 -10.42
CA GLU A 105 12.77 6.69 -11.79
C GLU A 105 11.99 5.84 -12.84
N ASP A 106 11.92 4.52 -12.66
CA ASP A 106 11.76 3.62 -13.81
C ASP A 106 10.44 2.85 -13.97
N HIS A 107 9.46 3.01 -13.07
CA HIS A 107 8.23 2.20 -13.13
C HIS A 107 6.95 3.02 -13.05
N VAL A 108 6.44 3.44 -14.22
CA VAL A 108 5.21 4.24 -14.32
C VAL A 108 4.03 3.56 -13.63
N SER A 109 3.82 2.25 -13.84
CA SER A 109 2.69 1.54 -13.23
C SER A 109 2.76 1.55 -11.70
N LEU A 110 3.92 1.22 -11.13
CA LEU A 110 4.17 1.25 -9.70
C LEU A 110 4.00 2.66 -9.11
N LYS A 111 4.53 3.69 -9.78
CA LYS A 111 4.30 5.10 -9.40
C LYS A 111 2.83 5.43 -9.34
N MET A 112 2.08 5.06 -10.37
CA MET A 112 0.65 5.35 -10.46
C MET A 112 -0.12 4.67 -9.32
N LYS A 113 0.19 3.42 -8.98
CA LYS A 113 -0.42 2.73 -7.83
C LYS A 113 -0.03 3.39 -6.50
N ALA A 114 1.24 3.75 -6.32
CA ALA A 114 1.68 4.43 -5.10
C ALA A 114 1.01 5.80 -4.92
N LEU A 115 0.93 6.59 -5.99
CA LEU A 115 0.21 7.86 -6.02
C LEU A 115 -1.28 7.66 -5.76
N LYS A 116 -1.88 6.57 -6.26
CA LYS A 116 -3.27 6.24 -5.97
C LYS A 116 -3.50 5.94 -4.50
N CYS A 117 -2.62 5.18 -3.85
CA CYS A 117 -2.69 4.95 -2.40
C CYS A 117 -2.63 6.28 -1.64
N LEU A 118 -1.66 7.15 -1.97
CA LEU A 118 -1.53 8.47 -1.37
C LEU A 118 -2.79 9.32 -1.62
N GLU A 119 -3.39 9.27 -2.81
CA GLU A 119 -4.64 9.96 -3.11
C GLU A 119 -5.81 9.47 -2.21
N LEU A 120 -5.89 8.17 -1.91
CA LEU A 120 -6.98 7.58 -1.14
C LEU A 120 -6.87 7.83 0.37
N MET A 121 -5.66 7.95 0.91
CA MET A 121 -5.42 8.11 2.35
C MET A 121 -6.20 9.27 3.00
N PRO A 122 -6.20 10.51 2.46
CA PRO A 122 -6.99 11.62 3.01
C PRO A 122 -8.50 11.36 3.09
N LYS A 123 -9.04 10.43 2.29
CA LYS A 123 -10.46 10.06 2.34
C LYS A 123 -10.75 9.00 3.40
N ARG A 124 -9.74 8.21 3.76
CA ARG A 124 -9.88 7.03 4.61
C ARG A 124 -9.54 7.31 6.06
N PHE A 125 -8.53 8.14 6.32
CA PHE A 125 -8.06 8.38 7.69
C PHE A 125 -8.44 9.77 8.15
N ALA A 126 -8.69 9.90 9.46
CA ALA A 126 -8.95 11.19 10.09
C ALA A 126 -7.75 12.14 9.93
N PRO A 127 -7.96 13.46 9.80
CA PRO A 127 -6.87 14.44 9.69
C PRO A 127 -5.83 14.37 10.81
N SER A 128 -6.26 14.03 12.04
CA SER A 128 -5.37 13.85 13.19
C SER A 128 -4.30 12.78 12.94
N VAL A 129 -4.67 11.67 12.31
CA VAL A 129 -3.77 10.54 11.98
C VAL A 129 -2.73 10.95 10.93
N LEU A 130 -3.13 11.75 9.94
CA LEU A 130 -2.28 12.12 8.80
C LEU A 130 -1.46 13.41 9.03
N SER A 131 -1.80 14.18 10.06
CA SER A 131 -1.23 15.51 10.33
C SER A 131 0.30 15.52 10.41
N SER A 132 0.90 14.50 11.02
CA SER A 132 2.35 14.35 11.18
C SER A 132 3.07 14.15 9.83
N SER A 133 2.41 13.51 8.88
CA SER A 133 2.99 13.18 7.56
C SER A 133 2.69 14.23 6.49
N ARG A 134 1.68 15.10 6.70
CA ARG A 134 1.17 16.04 5.70
C ARG A 134 2.27 16.85 5.02
N ARG A 135 3.14 17.50 5.80
CA ARG A 135 4.20 18.38 5.26
C ARG A 135 5.21 17.61 4.41
N ALA A 136 5.59 16.41 4.84
CA ALA A 136 6.52 15.55 4.10
C ALA A 136 5.88 15.10 2.78
N VAL A 137 4.61 14.69 2.82
CA VAL A 137 3.85 14.24 1.66
C VAL A 137 3.68 15.35 0.63
N THR A 138 3.17 16.52 1.00
CA THR A 138 2.93 17.60 0.04
C THR A 138 4.23 18.08 -0.61
N LYS A 139 5.31 18.24 0.17
CA LYS A 139 6.64 18.61 -0.36
C LYS A 139 7.14 17.58 -1.36
N LYS A 140 7.03 16.28 -1.04
CA LYS A 140 7.51 15.22 -1.93
C LYS A 140 6.62 15.09 -3.17
N LEU A 141 5.30 15.14 -3.04
CA LEU A 141 4.38 15.10 -4.17
C LEU A 141 4.60 16.27 -5.13
N GLN A 142 4.90 17.46 -4.62
CA GLN A 142 5.27 18.60 -5.46
C GLN A 142 6.47 18.29 -6.37
N SER A 143 7.49 17.56 -5.88
CA SER A 143 8.59 17.12 -6.75
C SER A 143 8.15 16.12 -7.82
N VAL A 144 7.20 15.22 -7.51
CA VAL A 144 6.66 14.24 -8.46
C VAL A 144 5.77 14.89 -9.52
N THR A 145 5.19 16.07 -9.25
CA THR A 145 4.46 16.84 -10.30
C THR A 145 5.36 17.29 -11.46
N MET A 146 6.68 17.20 -11.32
CA MET A 146 7.66 17.49 -12.37
C MET A 146 8.13 16.22 -13.12
N ASP A 147 7.51 15.06 -12.88
CA ASP A 147 7.85 13.80 -13.57
C ASP A 147 7.75 13.94 -15.10
N LYS A 148 8.62 13.25 -15.84
CA LYS A 148 8.66 13.28 -17.31
C LYS A 148 7.33 12.84 -17.94
N LYS A 149 6.57 11.95 -17.29
CA LYS A 149 5.33 11.37 -17.81
C LYS A 149 4.09 12.15 -17.36
N ARG A 150 3.28 12.60 -18.33
CA ARG A 150 2.05 13.39 -18.09
C ARG A 150 1.07 12.71 -17.13
N LEU A 151 0.89 11.39 -17.23
CA LEU A 151 -0.01 10.63 -16.36
C LEU A 151 0.42 10.69 -14.90
N VAL A 152 1.72 10.54 -14.64
CA VAL A 152 2.30 10.62 -13.29
C VAL A 152 2.13 12.02 -12.72
N ARG A 153 2.42 13.07 -13.52
CA ARG A 153 2.22 14.47 -13.08
C ARG A 153 0.79 14.74 -12.64
N ARG A 154 -0.20 14.26 -13.42
CA ARG A 154 -1.62 14.44 -13.10
C ARG A 154 -1.99 13.73 -11.79
N ALA A 155 -1.62 12.45 -11.66
CA ALA A 155 -1.90 11.69 -10.45
C ALA A 155 -1.23 12.30 -9.21
N ALA A 156 -0.01 12.82 -9.35
CA ALA A 156 0.70 13.51 -8.27
C ALA A 156 0.01 14.82 -7.87
N ALA A 157 -0.49 15.58 -8.84
CA ALA A 157 -1.26 16.80 -8.57
C ALA A 157 -2.57 16.48 -7.84
N ASP A 158 -3.30 15.45 -8.29
CA ASP A 158 -4.55 15.01 -7.65
C ASP A 158 -4.31 14.56 -6.21
N ALA A 159 -3.27 13.75 -5.97
CA ALA A 159 -2.87 13.36 -4.62
C ALA A 159 -2.47 14.59 -3.78
N ASN A 160 -1.64 15.48 -4.32
CA ASN A 160 -1.16 16.67 -3.59
C ASN A 160 -2.31 17.59 -3.18
N ASN A 161 -3.30 17.76 -4.06
CA ASN A 161 -4.49 18.58 -3.78
C ASN A 161 -5.28 18.00 -2.59
N ARG A 162 -5.48 16.68 -2.53
CA ARG A 162 -6.18 16.05 -1.41
C ARG A 162 -5.42 16.19 -0.09
N TRP A 163 -4.10 16.00 -0.11
CA TRP A 163 -3.26 16.16 1.09
C TRP A 163 -3.15 17.61 1.54
N SER A 164 -3.30 18.57 0.62
CA SER A 164 -3.31 19.99 0.96
C SER A 164 -4.59 20.42 1.69
N MET A 165 -5.67 19.64 1.57
CA MET A 165 -6.98 19.89 2.19
C MET A 165 -7.15 19.24 3.58
N ILE A 166 -6.25 18.36 4.00
CA ILE A 166 -6.17 17.83 5.38
C ILE A 166 -5.84 18.99 6.33
#